data_AF-A0A1M6W7J0-F1
#
_entry.id   AF-A0A1M6W7J0-F1
#
_cell.length_a   1.000
_cell.length_b   1.000
_cell.length_c   1.000
_cell.angle_alpha   90.00
_cell.angle_beta   90.00
_cell.angle_gamma   90.00
#
_symmetry.space_group_name_H-M   'P 1'
#
loop_
_entity.id
_entity.type
_entity.pdbx_description
1 polymer ?
#
loop_
_entity_poly.entity_id
_entity_poly.type
_entity_poly.pdbx_seq_one_letter_code
_entity_poly.pdbx_strand_id
1 'polypeptide(L)'
;MKKAILISASLISSMFLFGCGDNANYTGCWKGEANMIFEVLSENNQDFTIRNVNGDLSATIQEGKLCGKNSLDMPYCMSVKGDSAYYEFGGITTGYARISKEEYEDIFASQKKAAIE
;
A
#
# COMPACT_ATOMS: atom_id res chain seq x y z
N MET A 1 2.09 41.02 57.65
CA MET A 1 2.84 40.19 56.69
C MET A 1 2.24 38.79 56.67
N LYS A 2 1.69 38.31 55.55
CA LYS A 2 1.58 36.89 55.18
C LYS A 2 1.02 36.77 53.75
N LYS A 3 1.99 36.80 52.83
CA LYS A 3 2.10 36.23 51.48
C LYS A 3 0.81 35.87 50.73
N ALA A 4 0.54 36.67 49.71
CA ALA A 4 -0.18 36.25 48.50
C ALA A 4 0.68 35.22 47.74
N ILE A 5 0.08 34.13 47.29
CA ILE A 5 0.66 33.26 46.27
C ILE A 5 -0.34 33.23 45.12
N LEU A 6 -0.11 34.13 44.16
CA LEU A 6 -0.67 34.04 42.81
C LEU A 6 0.03 32.87 42.12
N ILE A 7 -0.71 31.81 41.82
CA ILE A 7 -0.22 30.77 40.91
C ILE A 7 -0.78 31.09 39.53
N SER A 8 0.08 31.66 38.71
CA SER A 8 -0.08 31.85 37.27
C SER A 8 -0.26 30.50 36.58
N ALA A 9 -1.46 30.23 36.08
CA ALA A 9 -1.72 29.09 35.21
C ALA A 9 -1.24 29.41 33.78
N SER A 10 0.03 29.11 33.51
CA SER A 10 0.60 29.11 32.16
C SER A 10 0.04 27.92 31.38
N LEU A 11 -1.10 28.12 30.70
CA LEU A 11 -1.59 27.21 29.66
C LEU A 11 -0.70 27.35 28.42
N ILE A 12 0.47 26.72 28.45
CA ILE A 12 1.22 26.34 27.26
C ILE A 12 1.10 24.83 27.19
N SER A 13 0.10 24.35 26.47
CA SER A 13 0.14 22.97 25.98
C SER A 13 -0.09 23.03 24.48
N SER A 14 1.04 23.26 23.81
CA SER A 14 1.42 22.69 22.52
C SER A 14 0.29 21.91 21.84
N MET A 15 -0.28 22.52 20.80
CA MET A 15 -0.93 21.80 19.72
C MET A 15 0.08 20.77 19.20
N PHE A 16 -0.06 19.53 19.66
CA PHE A 16 0.49 18.39 18.96
C PHE A 16 -0.26 18.34 17.64
N LEU A 17 0.33 18.97 16.61
CA LEU A 17 0.05 18.60 15.23
C LEU A 17 0.44 17.12 15.15
N PHE A 18 -0.56 16.24 15.22
CA PHE A 18 -0.45 14.88 14.76
C PHE A 18 -0.14 14.95 13.26
N GLY A 19 1.13 15.16 12.92
CA GLY A 19 1.69 14.67 11.67
C GLY A 19 1.75 13.15 11.78
N CYS A 20 0.58 12.50 11.77
CA CYS A 20 0.47 11.07 11.51
C CYS A 20 0.80 10.94 10.02
N GLY A 21 2.09 10.80 9.71
CA GLY A 21 2.51 10.33 8.41
C GLY A 21 2.01 8.90 8.29
N ASP A 22 0.78 8.73 7.80
CA ASP A 22 0.24 7.44 7.40
C ASP A 22 1.12 6.93 6.25
N ASN A 23 2.20 6.24 6.61
CA ASN A 23 2.97 5.48 5.65
C ASN A 23 2.03 4.40 5.12
N ALA A 24 1.63 4.54 3.87
CA ALA A 24 0.76 3.61 3.18
C ALA A 24 1.29 2.18 3.33
N ASN A 25 0.46 1.27 3.86
CA ASN A 25 0.83 -0.13 4.01
C ASN A 25 0.58 -0.89 2.69
N TYR A 26 1.60 -0.93 1.85
CA TYR A 26 1.55 -1.60 0.54
C TYR A 26 1.50 -3.12 0.64
N THR A 27 2.21 -3.70 1.61
CA THR A 27 2.38 -5.15 1.75
C THR A 27 1.04 -5.85 2.00
N GLY A 28 0.86 -7.01 1.38
CA GLY A 28 -0.34 -7.84 1.52
C GLY A 28 -0.93 -8.27 0.17
N CYS A 29 -2.13 -8.86 0.24
CA CYS A 29 -2.82 -9.43 -0.91
C CYS A 29 -3.99 -8.53 -1.35
N TRP A 30 -4.16 -8.38 -2.66
CA TRP A 30 -5.10 -7.44 -3.26
C TRP A 30 -5.90 -8.12 -4.36
N LYS A 31 -7.20 -7.80 -4.44
CA LYS A 31 -8.15 -8.35 -5.42
C LYS A 31 -8.96 -7.25 -6.09
N GLY A 32 -8.93 -7.23 -7.41
CA GLY A 32 -9.75 -6.38 -8.25
C GLY A 32 -10.88 -7.16 -8.89
N GLU A 33 -11.46 -6.59 -9.93
CA GLU A 33 -12.51 -7.26 -10.71
C GLU A 33 -11.98 -8.52 -11.43
N ALA A 34 -12.91 -9.40 -11.83
CA ALA A 34 -12.61 -10.62 -12.60
C ALA A 34 -11.50 -11.51 -11.99
N ASN A 35 -11.41 -11.57 -10.66
CA ASN A 35 -10.37 -12.28 -9.91
C ASN A 35 -8.94 -11.82 -10.23
N MET A 36 -8.74 -10.61 -10.77
CA MET A 36 -7.40 -10.04 -10.87
C MET A 36 -6.80 -9.90 -9.47
N ILE A 37 -5.75 -10.65 -9.18
CA ILE A 37 -5.10 -10.64 -7.87
C ILE A 37 -3.61 -10.36 -8.01
N PHE A 38 -3.05 -9.75 -6.97
CA PHE A 38 -1.61 -9.65 -6.79
C PHE A 38 -1.26 -9.61 -5.30
N GLU A 39 -0.01 -9.98 -5.00
CA GLU A 39 0.59 -9.86 -3.68
C GLU A 39 1.73 -8.85 -3.74
N VAL A 40 1.83 -8.00 -2.72
CA VAL A 40 2.95 -7.08 -2.52
C VAL A 40 3.79 -7.58 -1.35
N LEU A 41 5.08 -7.79 -1.62
CA LEU A 41 6.08 -8.27 -0.67
C LEU A 41 7.18 -7.23 -0.49
N SER A 42 7.71 -7.09 0.72
CA SER A 42 8.94 -6.33 1.00
C SER A 42 9.59 -6.82 2.29
N GLU A 43 10.91 -6.86 2.32
CA GLU A 43 11.70 -7.20 3.50
C GLU A 43 12.31 -5.96 4.18
N ASN A 44 12.42 -4.85 3.45
CA ASN A 44 13.12 -3.63 3.88
C ASN A 44 12.26 -2.36 3.81
N ASN A 45 10.99 -2.47 3.37
CA ASN A 45 10.07 -1.34 3.11
C ASN A 45 10.62 -0.29 2.15
N GLN A 46 11.57 -0.66 1.28
CA GLN A 46 12.16 0.21 0.26
C GLN A 46 12.01 -0.41 -1.12
N ASP A 47 12.36 -1.69 -1.21
CA ASP A 47 12.23 -2.51 -2.40
C ASP A 47 11.03 -3.44 -2.23
N PHE A 48 10.16 -3.43 -3.22
CA PHE A 48 8.93 -4.21 -3.21
C PHE A 48 8.86 -5.11 -4.43
N THR A 49 8.26 -6.28 -4.24
CA THR A 49 7.87 -7.19 -5.30
C THR A 49 6.35 -7.25 -5.39
N ILE A 50 5.80 -6.92 -6.55
CA ILE A 50 4.40 -7.13 -6.89
C ILE A 50 4.32 -8.42 -7.70
N ARG A 51 3.71 -9.46 -7.13
CA ARG A 51 3.58 -10.79 -7.72
C ARG A 51 2.16 -11.04 -8.20
N ASN A 52 2.01 -11.51 -9.43
CA ASN A 52 0.74 -12.04 -9.96
C ASN A 52 0.99 -13.27 -10.83
N VAL A 53 -0.06 -13.81 -11.46
CA VAL A 53 0.05 -15.04 -12.28
C VAL A 53 0.98 -14.87 -13.49
N ASN A 54 1.18 -13.63 -13.96
CA ASN A 54 2.04 -13.30 -15.09
C ASN A 54 3.51 -13.08 -14.70
N GLY A 55 3.83 -13.08 -13.40
CA GLY A 55 5.19 -12.94 -12.89
C GLY A 55 5.35 -11.88 -11.80
N ASP A 56 6.62 -11.56 -11.52
CA ASP A 56 7.02 -10.63 -10.47
C ASP A 56 7.48 -9.30 -11.10
N LEU A 57 7.06 -8.19 -10.50
CA LEU A 57 7.43 -6.83 -10.87
C LEU A 57 8.12 -6.13 -9.69
N SER A 58 9.22 -5.43 -9.94
CA SER A 58 9.97 -4.70 -8.91
C SER A 58 9.55 -3.23 -8.84
N ALA A 59 9.23 -2.75 -7.64
CA ALA A 59 8.76 -1.39 -7.41
C ALA A 59 9.43 -0.74 -6.19
N THR A 60 9.47 0.59 -6.18
CA THR A 60 9.98 1.41 -5.08
C THR A 60 9.02 2.55 -4.76
N ILE A 61 9.12 3.11 -3.56
CA ILE A 61 8.29 4.25 -3.19
C ILE A 61 8.82 5.53 -3.87
N GLN A 62 7.97 6.17 -4.65
CA GLN A 62 8.23 7.43 -5.35
C GLN A 62 7.06 8.37 -5.12
N GLU A 63 7.31 9.55 -4.57
CA GLU A 63 6.27 10.57 -4.30
C GLU A 63 5.06 10.03 -3.50
N GLY A 64 5.30 9.10 -2.58
CA GLY A 64 4.25 8.50 -1.75
C GLY A 64 3.37 7.47 -2.48
N LYS A 65 3.79 6.98 -3.65
CA LYS A 65 3.21 5.85 -4.39
C LYS A 65 4.23 4.74 -4.56
N LEU A 66 3.78 3.50 -4.71
CA LEU A 66 4.66 2.38 -5.07
C LEU A 66 4.73 2.26 -6.60
N CYS A 67 5.88 2.58 -7.20
CA CYS A 67 6.02 2.71 -8.64
C CYS A 67 7.18 1.89 -9.20
N GLY A 68 7.07 1.51 -10.48
CA GLY A 68 8.13 0.81 -11.20
C GLY A 68 7.89 0.88 -12.71
N LYS A 69 8.70 0.12 -13.46
CA LYS A 69 8.54 -0.07 -14.89
C LYS A 69 8.63 -1.55 -15.23
N ASN A 70 7.85 -1.99 -16.21
CA ASN A 70 7.94 -3.36 -16.71
C ASN A 70 9.06 -3.50 -17.76
N SER A 71 9.21 -4.70 -18.33
CA SER A 71 10.22 -5.01 -19.36
C SER A 71 10.08 -4.22 -20.66
N LEU A 72 8.95 -3.54 -20.88
CA LEU A 72 8.67 -2.70 -22.05
C LEU A 72 8.83 -1.20 -21.72
N ASP A 73 9.48 -0.87 -20.59
CA ASP A 73 9.64 0.49 -20.07
C ASP A 73 8.32 1.22 -19.78
N MET A 74 7.20 0.49 -19.71
CA MET A 74 5.90 1.08 -19.37
C MET A 74 5.81 1.30 -17.86
N PRO A 75 5.50 2.54 -17.42
CA PRO A 75 5.41 2.84 -16.00
C PRO A 75 4.13 2.27 -15.40
N TYR A 76 4.22 1.98 -14.11
CA TYR A 76 3.06 1.66 -13.29
C TYR A 76 3.25 2.23 -11.89
N CYS A 77 2.14 2.53 -11.24
CA CYS A 77 2.11 3.08 -9.90
C CYS A 77 0.91 2.57 -9.11
N MET A 78 1.10 2.39 -7.81
CA MET A 78 0.07 1.96 -6.88
C MET A 78 -0.03 2.98 -5.75
N SER A 79 -1.25 3.32 -5.36
CA SER A 79 -1.52 4.07 -4.13
C SER A 79 -2.44 3.27 -3.22
N VAL A 80 -2.26 3.38 -1.90
CA VAL A 80 -3.07 2.67 -0.91
C VAL A 80 -3.76 3.69 0.00
N LYS A 81 -5.04 3.43 0.28
CA LYS A 81 -5.86 4.17 1.23
C LYS A 81 -6.66 3.17 2.07
N GLY A 82 -6.18 2.87 3.28
CA GLY A 82 -6.74 1.81 4.12
C GLY A 82 -6.66 0.45 3.43
N ASP A 83 -7.82 -0.20 3.27
CA ASP A 83 -7.95 -1.51 2.62
C ASP A 83 -8.28 -1.43 1.12
N SER A 84 -8.07 -0.27 0.51
CA SER A 84 -8.20 -0.06 -0.93
C SER A 84 -6.87 0.31 -1.56
N ALA A 85 -6.54 -0.33 -2.68
CA ALA A 85 -5.44 0.02 -3.55
C ALA A 85 -5.93 0.48 -4.92
N TYR A 86 -5.19 1.41 -5.52
CA TYR A 86 -5.46 1.92 -6.87
C TYR A 86 -4.19 1.73 -7.68
N TYR A 87 -4.24 0.81 -8.64
CA TYR A 87 -3.12 0.47 -9.51
C TYR A 87 -3.31 1.11 -10.88
N GLU A 88 -2.32 1.89 -11.30
CA GLU A 88 -2.28 2.58 -12.59
C GLU A 88 -1.29 1.88 -13.51
N PHE A 89 -1.77 1.48 -14.69
CA PHE A 89 -0.95 0.86 -15.72
C PHE A 89 -1.47 1.28 -17.10
N GLY A 90 -0.58 1.76 -17.98
CA GLY A 90 -0.96 2.17 -19.34
C GLY A 90 -2.01 3.29 -19.39
N GLY A 91 -2.05 4.16 -18.38
CA GLY A 91 -3.05 5.23 -18.24
C GLY A 91 -4.42 4.78 -17.74
N ILE A 92 -4.58 3.51 -17.36
CA ILE A 92 -5.80 2.96 -16.78
C ILE A 92 -5.57 2.73 -15.29
N THR A 93 -6.48 3.25 -14.45
CA THR A 93 -6.49 3.00 -13.02
C THR A 93 -7.54 1.95 -12.68
N THR A 94 -7.12 0.89 -11.98
CA THR A 94 -7.98 -0.19 -11.48
C THR A 94 -7.96 -0.22 -9.96
N GLY A 95 -9.14 -0.37 -9.36
CA GLY A 95 -9.31 -0.49 -7.91
C GLY A 95 -9.18 -1.93 -7.43
N TYR A 96 -8.58 -2.11 -6.25
CA TYR A 96 -8.40 -3.41 -5.60
C TYR A 96 -8.77 -3.28 -4.11
N ALA A 97 -9.42 -4.31 -3.58
CA ALA A 97 -9.67 -4.47 -2.15
C ALA A 97 -8.64 -5.41 -1.54
N ARG A 98 -8.29 -5.18 -0.28
CA ARG A 98 -7.43 -6.10 0.48
C ARG A 98 -8.16 -7.43 0.71
N ILE A 99 -7.44 -8.53 0.56
CA ILE A 99 -7.94 -9.90 0.82
C ILE A 99 -6.99 -10.66 1.75
N SER A 100 -7.45 -11.79 2.28
CA SER A 100 -6.61 -12.66 3.09
C SER A 100 -5.57 -13.40 2.22
N LYS A 101 -4.51 -13.90 2.87
CA LYS A 101 -3.49 -14.71 2.20
C LYS A 101 -4.08 -16.03 1.66
N GLU A 102 -4.99 -16.64 2.41
CA GLU A 102 -5.69 -17.87 2.03
C GLU A 102 -6.54 -17.66 0.76
N GLU A 103 -7.35 -16.58 0.71
CA GLU A 103 -8.15 -16.26 -0.48
C GLU A 103 -7.25 -16.00 -1.71
N TYR A 104 -6.11 -15.32 -1.50
CA TYR A 104 -5.14 -15.10 -2.57
C TYR A 104 -4.59 -16.41 -3.11
N GLU A 105 -4.16 -17.32 -2.23
CA GLU A 105 -3.57 -18.60 -2.63
C GLU A 105 -4.57 -19.48 -3.39
N ASP A 106 -5.83 -19.52 -2.97
CA ASP A 106 -6.91 -20.23 -3.64
C ASP A 106 -7.15 -19.72 -5.07
N ILE A 107 -7.29 -18.40 -5.23
CA ILE A 107 -7.50 -17.78 -6.55
C ILE A 107 -6.26 -17.98 -7.42
N PHE A 108 -5.06 -17.80 -6.87
CA PHE A 108 -3.80 -17.91 -7.59
C PHE A 108 -3.56 -19.32 -8.12
N ALA A 109 -3.83 -20.33 -7.30
CA ALA A 109 -3.77 -21.73 -7.71
C ALA A 109 -4.76 -22.05 -8.84
N SER A 110 -5.99 -21.53 -8.73
CA SER A 110 -7.01 -21.67 -9.78
C SER A 110 -6.57 -21.05 -11.11
N GLN A 111 -6.01 -19.84 -11.09
CA GLN A 111 -5.50 -19.15 -12.29
C GLN A 111 -4.33 -19.89 -12.92
N LYS A 112 -3.37 -20.37 -12.11
CA LYS A 112 -2.24 -21.16 -12.62
C LYS A 112 -2.70 -22.43 -13.32
N LYS A 113 -3.69 -23.13 -12.76
CA LYS A 113 -4.24 -24.33 -13.40
C LYS A 113 -4.86 -24.01 -14.76
N ALA A 114 -5.67 -22.95 -14.83
CA ALA A 114 -6.33 -22.53 -16.07
C ALA A 114 -5.34 -22.05 -17.16
N ALA A 115 -4.13 -21.61 -16.79
CA ALA A 115 -3.11 -21.19 -17.75
C ALA A 115 -2.31 -22.35 -18.39
N ILE A 116 -2.46 -23.58 -17.86
CA ILE A 116 -1.75 -24.78 -18.32
C ILE A 116 -2.62 -25.65 -19.25
N GLU A 117 -3.95 -25.48 -19.18
CA GLU A 117 -4.94 -26.16 -20.04
C GLU A 117 -5.18 -25.39 -21.36
#